data_AF-A0A9D8HAU3-F1
#
_entry.id   AF-A0A9D8HAU3-F1
#
_cell.length_a   1.000
_cell.length_b   1.000
_cell.length_c   1.000
_cell.angle_alpha   90.00
_cell.angle_beta   90.00
_cell.angle_gamma   90.00
#
_symmetry.space_group_name_H-M   'P 1'
#
loop_
_entity.id
_entity.type
_entity.pdbx_description
1 polymer ?
#
loop_
_entity_poly.entity_id
_entity_poly.type
_entity_poly.pdbx_seq_one_letter_code
_entity_poly.pdbx_strand_id
1 'polypeptide(L)' 'MAWCEACEAAWTPVGEGPSACPQCGTAACGPSAGTTGETTTGEAPARLPWHLKGLLAALVAYLGWRAVQGVLVLLGVLG' A
#
# COMPACT_ATOMS: atom_id res chain seq x y z
N MET A 1 19.03 7.32 -7.30
CA MET A 1 18.18 8.40 -6.76
C MET A 1 17.90 8.03 -5.31
N ALA A 2 18.07 8.93 -4.35
CA ALA A 2 17.86 8.61 -2.93
C ALA A 2 16.35 8.73 -2.60
N TRP A 3 15.77 7.65 -2.08
CA TRP A 3 14.39 7.60 -1.61
C TRP A 3 14.38 7.70 -0.09
N CYS A 4 13.37 8.34 0.49
CA CYS A 4 13.19 8.33 1.93
C CYS A 4 11.83 7.73 2.34
N GLU A 5 11.87 6.59 3.04
CA GLU A 5 10.68 5.84 3.47
C GLU A 5 9.81 6.63 4.47
N ALA A 6 10.41 7.53 5.26
CA ALA A 6 9.66 8.34 6.21
C ALA A 6 8.76 9.40 5.54
N CYS A 7 9.09 9.81 4.31
CA CYS A 7 8.37 10.87 3.59
C CYS A 7 7.73 10.39 2.29
N GLU A 8 7.95 9.14 1.89
CA GLU A 8 7.53 8.57 0.60
C GLU A 8 7.84 9.50 -0.60
N ALA A 9 9.03 10.12 -0.57
CA ALA A 9 9.42 11.13 -1.53
C ALA A 9 10.85 10.92 -2.03
N ALA A 10 11.04 11.20 -3.32
CA ALA A 10 12.36 11.28 -3.92
C ALA A 10 13.05 12.56 -3.48
N TRP A 11 14.29 12.46 -3.02
CA TRP A 11 15.08 13.62 -2.62
C TRP A 11 16.49 13.56 -3.22
N THR A 12 17.10 14.73 -3.37
CA THR A 12 18.46 14.87 -3.94
C THR A 12 19.40 15.44 -2.88
N PRO A 13 20.47 14.72 -2.48
CA PRO A 13 21.49 15.28 -1.62
C PRO A 13 22.20 16.43 -2.33
N VAL A 14 22.26 17.59 -1.68
CA VAL A 14 22.95 18.78 -2.20
C VAL A 14 24.32 18.85 -1.53
N GLY A 15 25.37 18.43 -2.24
CA GLY A 15 26.76 18.47 -1.76
C GLY A 15 27.23 17.20 -1.04
N GLU A 16 28.35 17.32 -0.32
CA GLU A 16 29.06 16.26 0.41
C GLU A 16 28.60 16.07 1.88
N GLY A 17 27.35 16.42 2.18
CA GLY A 17 26.71 16.12 3.48
C GLY A 17 25.22 16.47 3.50
N PRO A 18 24.54 16.32 4.65
CA PRO A 18 24.45 15.12 5.48
C PRO A 18 23.57 14.04 4.81
N SER A 19 23.71 12.77 5.20
CA SER A 19 22.86 11.66 4.75
C SER A 19 21.39 11.73 5.21
N ALA A 20 20.97 12.89 5.75
CA ALA A 20 19.68 13.08 6.39
C ALA A 20 18.74 13.93 5.54
N CYS A 21 17.50 13.46 5.39
CA CYS A 21 16.49 14.16 4.61
C CYS A 21 16.03 15.46 5.34
N PRO A 22 15.92 16.60 4.65
CA PRO A 22 15.56 17.89 5.26
C PRO A 22 14.10 17.99 5.72
N GLN A 23 13.24 17.04 5.32
CA GLN A 23 11.83 17.01 5.72
C GLN A 23 11.59 16.26 7.03
N CYS A 24 12.31 15.17 7.26
CA CYS A 24 12.15 14.33 8.46
C CYS A 24 13.35 14.37 9.40
N GLY A 25 14.51 14.86 8.95
CA GLY A 25 15.76 14.87 9.72
C GLY A 25 16.40 13.49 9.93
N THR A 26 15.85 12.41 9.34
CA THR A 26 16.33 11.05 9.55
C THR A 26 17.41 10.66 8.55
N ALA A 27 18.50 10.06 9.07
CA ALA A 27 19.64 9.57 8.28
C ALA A 27 19.41 8.18 7.65
N ALA A 28 18.23 7.58 7.85
CA ALA A 28 17.86 6.26 7.33
C ALA A 28 17.41 6.27 5.85
N CYS A 29 17.60 7.38 5.13
CA CYS A 29 17.30 7.48 3.70
C CYS A 29 18.51 7.00 2.87
N GLY A 30 18.93 5.75 3.04
CA GLY A 30 19.99 5.07 2.28
C GLY A 30 19.42 3.90 1.44
N PRO A 31 20.13 3.40 0.41
CA PRO A 31 19.61 2.34 -0.45
C PRO A 31 19.26 1.12 0.39
N SER A 32 17.96 0.76 0.39
CA SER A 32 17.40 -0.37 1.14
C SER A 32 18.24 -1.62 0.97
N ALA A 33 19.07 -1.93 1.97
CA ALA A 33 19.58 -3.26 2.18
C ALA A 33 18.38 -4.09 2.63
N GLY A 34 17.81 -4.83 1.66
CA GLY A 34 16.71 -5.74 1.90
C GLY A 34 16.97 -6.61 3.12
N THR A 35 16.11 -6.48 4.11
CA THR A 35 16.09 -7.35 5.28
C THR A 35 14.71 -7.97 5.35
N THR A 36 14.64 -9.17 4.77
CA THR A 36 13.68 -10.22 5.15
C THR A 36 13.68 -10.32 6.68
N GLY A 37 12.53 -10.08 7.32
CA GLY A 37 12.44 -10.18 8.78
C GLY A 37 11.09 -9.72 9.31
N GLU A 38 10.17 -10.67 9.36
CA GLU A 38 8.99 -10.74 10.23
C GLU A 38 9.05 -9.84 11.48
N THR A 39 8.06 -8.97 11.66
CA THR A 39 7.82 -8.32 12.96
C THR A 39 6.32 -8.17 13.18
N THR A 40 5.77 -9.10 13.97
CA THR A 40 4.55 -8.85 14.74
C THR A 40 4.88 -7.77 15.78
N THR A 41 4.44 -6.53 15.56
CA THR A 41 4.38 -5.45 16.55
C THR A 41 3.35 -4.46 16.05
N GLY A 42 2.58 -3.84 16.96
CA GLY A 42 1.46 -2.94 16.66
C GLY A 42 1.87 -1.70 15.84
N GLU A 43 2.06 -1.91 14.55
CA GLU A 43 2.30 -0.89 13.54
C GLU A 43 1.02 -0.09 13.36
N ALA A 44 1.13 1.25 13.40
CA ALA A 44 0.01 2.13 13.06
C ALA A 44 -0.65 1.62 11.77
N PRO A 45 -1.99 1.56 11.66
CA PRO A 45 -2.64 0.94 10.52
C PRO A 45 -2.11 1.61 9.26
N ALA A 46 -1.32 0.87 8.48
CA ALA A 46 -0.80 1.32 7.21
C ALA A 46 -1.99 1.90 6.45
N ARG A 47 -2.00 3.23 6.24
CA ARG A 47 -3.14 3.93 5.65
C ARG A 47 -3.20 3.52 4.20
N LEU A 48 -3.92 2.43 3.94
CA LEU A 48 -4.18 1.96 2.61
C LEU A 48 -4.75 3.13 1.79
N PRO A 49 -4.17 3.45 0.63
CA PRO A 49 -4.64 4.57 -0.18
C PRO A 49 -6.13 4.38 -0.51
N TRP A 50 -6.88 5.48 -0.49
CA TRP A 50 -8.34 5.44 -0.62
C TRP A 50 -8.80 4.76 -1.91
N HIS A 51 -8.03 4.93 -2.99
CA HIS A 51 -8.27 4.28 -4.28
C HIS A 51 -8.27 2.75 -4.16
N LEU A 52 -7.30 2.19 -3.43
CA LEU A 52 -7.19 0.73 -3.26
C LEU A 52 -8.39 0.18 -2.47
N LYS A 53 -8.81 0.90 -1.43
CA LYS A 53 -9.97 0.53 -0.62
C LYS A 53 -11.28 0.60 -1.44
N GLY A 54 -11.42 1.62 -2.30
CA GLY A 54 -12.54 1.76 -3.22
C GLY A 54 -12.58 0.65 -4.28
N LEU A 55 -11.43 0.32 -4.88
CA LEU A 55 -11.32 -0.78 -5.84
C LEU A 55 -11.66 -2.13 -5.20
N LEU A 56 -11.21 -2.38 -3.97
CA LEU A 56 -11.56 -3.60 -3.24
C LEU A 56 -13.07 -3.68 -2.96
N ALA A 57 -13.69 -2.58 -2.55
CA ALA A 57 -15.14 -2.52 -2.33
C ALA A 57 -15.94 -2.80 -3.61
N ALA A 58 -15.52 -2.21 -4.74
CA ALA A 58 -16.15 -2.45 -6.04
C ALA A 58 -15.99 -3.91 -6.49
N LEU A 59 -14.81 -4.51 -6.26
CA LEU A 59 -14.55 -5.92 -6.57
C LEU A 59 -15.47 -6.85 -5.76
N VAL A 60 -15.59 -6.62 -4.45
CA VAL A 60 -16.46 -7.41 -3.58
C VAL A 60 -17.92 -7.29 -4.00
N ALA A 61 -18.39 -6.08 -4.30
CA ALA A 61 -19.76 -5.85 -4.78
C ALA A 61 -20.04 -6.60 -6.10
N TYR A 62 -19.11 -6.54 -7.05
CA TYR A 62 -19.25 -7.21 -8.34
C TYR A 62 -19.25 -8.74 -8.20
N LEU A 63 -18.32 -9.29 -7.43
CA LEU A 63 -18.24 -10.73 -7.19
C LEU A 63 -19.46 -11.23 -6.43
N GLY A 64 -19.93 -10.49 -5.43
CA GLY A 64 -21.17 -10.78 -4.72
C GLY A 64 -22.37 -10.81 -5.64
N TRP A 65 -22.52 -9.80 -6.50
CA TRP A 65 -23.59 -9.77 -7.51
C TRP A 65 -23.50 -10.94 -8.49
N ARG A 66 -22.31 -11.25 -9.00
CA ARG A 66 -22.08 -12.39 -9.90
C ARG A 66 -22.40 -13.73 -9.23
N ALA A 67 -22.06 -13.88 -7.95
CA ALA A 67 -22.39 -15.08 -7.19
C ALA A 67 -23.91 -15.23 -7.02
N VAL A 68 -24.60 -14.15 -6.64
CA VAL A 68 -26.08 -14.14 -6.55
C VAL A 68 -26.70 -14.44 -7.91
N GLN A 69 -26.24 -13.79 -8.98
CA GLN A 69 -26.73 -14.03 -10.33
C GLN A 69 -26.53 -15.49 -10.75
N GLY A 70 -25.34 -16.05 -10.51
CA GLY A 70 -25.04 -17.45 -10.80
C GLY A 70 -25.93 -18.41 -10.01
N VAL A 71 -26.16 -18.14 -8.72
CA VAL A 71 -27.05 -18.93 -7.86
C VAL A 71 -28.50 -18.84 -8.31
N LEU A 72 -28.99 -17.65 -8.67
CA LEU A 72 -30.36 -17.46 -9.17
C LEU A 72 -30.59 -18.18 -10.51
N VAL A 73 -29.60 -18.17 -11.41
CA VAL A 73 -29.63 -18.94 -12.66
C VAL A 73 -29.59 -20.44 -12.37
N LEU A 74 -28.71 -20.90 -11.46
CA LEU A 74 -28.58 -22.30 -11.09
C LEU A 74 -29.87 -22.86 -10.43
N LEU A 75 -30.54 -22.03 -9.63
CA LEU A 75 -31.82 -22.36 -8.99
C LEU A 75 -33.02 -22.26 -9.95
N GLY A 76 -32.81 -21.84 -11.21
CA GLY A 76 -33.87 -21.70 -12.20
C GLY A 76 -34.85 -20.55 -11.92
N VAL A 77 -34.48 -19.59 -11.06
CA VAL A 77 -35.31 -18.42 -10.71
C VAL A 77 -35.27 -17.36 -11.82
N LEU A 78 -34.20 -17.38 -12.61
CA LEU A 78 -33.97 -16.48 -13.74
C LEU A 78 -33.93 -17.33 -15.03
N GLY A 79 -35.05 -17.97 -15.36
CA GLY A 79 -35.25 -18.82 -16.54
C GLY A 79 -36.55 -18.46 -17.26
#